data_AF-A0A1E4QZD9-F1
#
_entry.id   AF-A0A1E4QZD9-F1
#
_cell.length_a   1.000
_cell.length_b   1.000
_cell.length_c   1.000
_cell.angle_alpha   90.00
_cell.angle_beta   90.00
_cell.angle_gamma   90.00
#
_symmetry.space_group_name_H-M   'P 1'
#
loop_
_entity.id
_entity.type
_entity.pdbx_description
1 polymer ?
#
loop_
_entity_poly.entity_id
_entity_poly.type
_entity_poly.pdbx_seq_one_letter_code
_entity_poly.pdbx_strand_id
1 'polypeptide(L)' 'MIQHFSFKPLFENTQLPGWTVSFFYQRERYSAEYLKDGTIQWTGPTPPNEEDVKKMIHELMLFHVYD' A
#
# COMPACT_ATOMS: atom_id res chain seq x y z
N MET A 1 -8.18 -11.48 -1.92
CA MET A 1 -8.86 -10.25 -1.49
C MET A 1 -8.09 -9.65 -0.32
N ILE A 2 -7.78 -8.35 -0.40
CA ILE A 2 -7.11 -7.60 0.66
C ILE A 2 -8.11 -7.31 1.79
N GLN A 3 -7.70 -7.51 3.04
CA GLN A 3 -8.52 -7.25 4.23
C GLN A 3 -7.77 -6.35 5.20
N HIS A 4 -8.51 -5.63 6.05
CA HIS A 4 -7.95 -4.70 7.04
C HIS A 4 -6.92 -3.73 6.45
N PHE A 5 -7.21 -3.18 5.27
CA PHE A 5 -6.35 -2.20 4.62
C PHE A 5 -6.26 -0.93 5.47
N SER A 6 -5.05 -0.54 5.82
CA SER A 6 -4.75 0.70 6.52
C SER A 6 -3.61 1.40 5.81
N PHE A 7 -3.71 2.71 5.65
CA PHE A 7 -2.66 3.53 5.07
C PHE A 7 -2.33 4.67 6.04
N LYS A 8 -1.05 5.03 6.13
CA LYS A 8 -0.56 6.15 6.95
C LYS A 8 0.43 6.97 6.14
N PRO A 9 0.38 8.31 6.19
CA PRO A 9 1.40 9.13 5.55
C PRO A 9 2.77 8.82 6.16
N LEU A 10 3.79 8.63 5.31
CA LEU A 10 5.16 8.34 5.73
C LEU A 10 5.82 9.53 6.44
N PHE A 11 5.45 10.74 6.04
CA PHE A 11 5.99 11.98 6.59
C PHE A 11 4.87 13.00 6.83
N GLU A 12 4.84 13.61 8.01
CA GLU A 12 4.03 14.81 8.27
C GLU A 12 4.60 16.05 7.54
N ASN A 13 5.90 16.02 7.22
CA ASN A 13 6.55 17.06 6.43
C ASN A 13 6.32 16.82 4.94
N THR A 14 5.63 17.77 4.32
CA THR A 14 5.12 17.87 2.93
C THR A 14 6.13 17.63 1.79
N GLN A 15 7.38 17.26 2.06
CA GLN A 15 8.43 17.14 1.05
C GLN A 15 8.53 15.74 0.43
N LEU A 16 8.08 14.69 1.11
CA LEU A 16 8.09 13.33 0.59
C LEU A 16 6.68 12.72 0.62
N PRO A 17 5.94 12.79 -0.49
CA PRO A 17 4.62 12.19 -0.60
C PRO A 17 4.77 10.67 -0.79
N GLY A 18 4.52 9.95 0.30
CA GLY A 18 4.42 8.51 0.34
C GLY A 18 3.51 8.06 1.49
N TRP A 19 2.95 6.88 1.36
CA TRP A 19 2.06 6.26 2.34
C TRP A 19 2.56 4.87 2.68
N THR A 20 2.70 4.56 3.96
CA THR A 20 2.85 3.17 4.40
C THR A 20 1.48 2.52 4.39
N VAL A 21 1.34 1.46 3.61
CA VAL A 21 0.16 0.61 3.57
C VAL A 21 0.42 -0.68 4.34
N SER A 22 -0.58 -1.12 5.09
CA SER A 22 -0.56 -2.36 5.85
C SER A 22 -1.88 -3.09 5.66
N PHE A 23 -1.82 -4.37 5.38
CA PHE A 23 -3.01 -5.16 5.11
C PHE A 23 -2.80 -6.65 5.35
N PHE A 24 -3.90 -7.41 5.35
CA PHE A 24 -3.88 -8.86 5.40
C PHE A 24 -4.24 -9.46 4.04
N TYR A 25 -3.43 -10.41 3.60
CA TYR A 25 -3.65 -11.20 2.38
C TYR A 25 -3.38 -12.66 2.73
N GLN A 26 -4.30 -13.57 2.37
CA GLN A 26 -4.17 -15.00 2.67
C GLN A 26 -3.87 -15.33 4.17
N ARG A 27 -4.42 -14.54 5.10
CA ARG A 27 -4.19 -14.65 6.57
C ARG A 27 -2.76 -14.28 7.01
N GLU A 28 -1.93 -13.76 6.12
CA GLU A 28 -0.63 -13.20 6.43
C GLU A 28 -0.68 -11.67 6.36
N ARG A 29 0.11 -11.02 7.21
CA ARG A 29 0.20 -9.56 7.25
C ARG A 29 1.31 -9.08 6.32
N TYR A 30 0.96 -8.15 5.46
CA TYR A 30 1.86 -7.51 4.51
C TYR A 30 1.94 -6.02 4.78
N SER A 31 3.12 -5.47 4.52
CA SER A 31 3.44 -4.05 4.69
C SER A 31 4.19 -3.58 3.45
N ALA A 32 3.80 -2.42 2.94
CA ALA A 32 4.46 -1.79 1.80
C ALA A 32 4.44 -0.26 1.92
N GLU A 33 5.30 0.39 1.18
CA GLU A 33 5.36 1.83 1.01
C GLU A 33 4.87 2.16 -0.39
N TYR A 34 3.79 2.91 -0.48
CA TYR A 34 3.20 3.43 -1.71
C TYR A 34 3.71 4.86 -1.92
N LEU A 35 4.53 5.08 -2.95
CA LEU A 35 5.05 6.40 -3.30
C LEU A 35 4.06 7.14 -4.22
N LYS A 36 4.14 8.48 -4.26
CA LYS A 36 3.27 9.29 -5.15
C LYS A 36 3.31 8.93 -6.63
N ASP A 37 4.40 8.33 -7.09
CA ASP A 37 4.59 7.95 -8.48
C ASP A 37 3.86 6.63 -8.83
N GLY A 38 3.32 5.94 -7.81
CA GLY A 38 2.69 4.63 -7.96
C GLY A 38 3.62 3.47 -7.65
N THR A 39 4.91 3.73 -7.41
CA THR A 39 5.84 2.69 -6.94
C THR A 39 5.40 2.13 -5.58
N ILE A 40 5.29 0.81 -5.50
CA ILE A 40 5.03 0.05 -4.28
C ILE A 40 6.31 -0.68 -3.89
N GLN A 41 6.86 -0.35 -2.72
CA GLN A 41 8.03 -0.99 -2.14
C GLN A 41 7.61 -1.86 -0.95
N TRP A 42 7.86 -3.17 -1.03
CA TRP A 42 7.56 -4.08 0.09
C TRP A 42 8.57 -3.88 1.22
N THR A 43 8.08 -3.58 2.42
CA THR A 43 8.91 -3.48 3.64
C THR A 43 8.92 -4.77 4.44
N GLY A 44 8.14 -5.76 4.03
CA GLY A 44 8.06 -7.09 4.62
C GLY A 44 8.07 -8.19 3.55
N PRO A 45 7.46 -9.35 3.82
CA PRO A 45 7.41 -10.45 2.85
C PRO A 45 6.72 -9.97 1.56
N THR A 46 7.20 -10.45 0.41
CA THR A 46 6.56 -10.18 -0.88
C THR A 46 5.42 -11.18 -1.07
N PRO A 47 4.18 -10.73 -1.32
CA PRO A 47 3.08 -11.64 -1.57
C PRO A 47 3.31 -12.42 -2.88
N PRO A 48 2.87 -13.69 -2.97
CA PRO A 48 3.12 -14.55 -4.13
C PRO A 48 2.49 -14.03 -5.44
N ASN A 49 1.41 -13.24 -5.35
CA ASN A 49 0.77 -12.59 -6.49
C ASN A 49 1.02 -11.08 -6.46
N GLU A 50 2.29 -10.68 -6.42
CA GLU A 50 2.70 -9.29 -6.27
C GLU A 50 1.96 -8.33 -7.22
N GLU A 51 1.85 -8.66 -8.51
CA GLU A 51 1.21 -7.78 -9.50
C GLU A 51 -0.29 -7.55 -9.23
N ASP A 52 -1.01 -8.60 -8.83
CA ASP A 52 -2.43 -8.53 -8.48
C ASP A 52 -2.62 -7.68 -7.23
N VAL A 53 -1.80 -7.94 -6.20
CA VAL A 53 -1.83 -7.18 -4.95
C VAL A 53 -1.47 -5.71 -5.19
N LYS A 54 -0.48 -5.42 -6.04
CA LYS A 54 -0.12 -4.05 -6.43
C LYS A 54 -1.29 -3.32 -7.08
N LYS A 55 -2.00 -3.95 -8.02
CA LYS A 55 -3.21 -3.39 -8.64
C LYS A 55 -4.29 -3.09 -7.60
N MET A 56 -4.57 -4.04 -6.72
CA MET A 56 -5.56 -3.86 -5.66
C MET A 56 -5.20 -2.69 -4.71
N ILE A 57 -3.93 -2.57 -4.30
CA ILE A 57 -3.47 -1.44 -3.47
C ILE A 57 -3.63 -0.12 -4.22
N HIS A 58 -3.25 -0.08 -5.50
CA HIS A 58 -3.36 1.11 -6.33
C HIS A 58 -4.81 1.59 -6.45
N GLU A 59 -5.75 0.68 -6.72
CA GLU A 59 -7.18 0.98 -6.78
C GLU A 59 -7.72 1.49 -5.43
N LEU A 60 -7.33 0.87 -4.31
CA LEU A 60 -7.73 1.30 -2.97
C LEU A 60 -7.19 2.69 -2.60
N MET A 61 -5.95 2.98 -2.97
CA MET A 61 -5.31 4.28 -2.77
C MET A 61 -5.97 5.36 -3.63
N LEU A 62 -6.27 5.07 -4.91
CA LEU A 62 -7.01 6.00 -5.75
C LEU A 62 -8.37 6.35 -5.15
N PHE A 63 -9.10 5.36 -4.66
CA PHE A 63 -10.40 5.55 -4.02
C PHE A 63 -10.33 6.38 -2.71
N HIS A 64 -9.24 6.30 -1.95
CA HIS A 64 -9.11 7.02 -0.68
C HIS A 64 -8.43 8.40 -0.78
N VAL A 65 -7.56 8.61 -1.77
CA VAL A 65 -6.73 9.83 -1.89
C VAL A 65 -7.36 10.85 -2.85
N TYR A 66 -8.16 10.41 -3.81
CA TYR A 66 -8.74 11.27 -4.85
C TYR A 66 -10.27 11.46 -4.73
N ASP A 67 -10.87 11.14 -3.58
CA ASP A 67 -12.26 11.51 -3.24
C ASP A 67 -12.33 12.79 -2.39
#